data_AF-A0A2N9F5K2-F1
#
_entry.id   AF-A0A2N9F5K2-F1
#
_cell.length_a   1.000
_cell.length_b   1.000
_cell.length_c   1.000
_cell.angle_alpha   90.00
_cell.angle_beta   90.00
_cell.angle_gamma   90.00
#
_symmetry.space_group_name_H-M   'P 1'
#
loop_
_entity.id
_entity.type
_entity.pdbx_description
1 polymer ?
#
loop_
_entity_poly.entity_id
_entity_poly.type
_entity_poly.pdbx_seq_one_letter_code
_entity_poly.pdbx_strand_id
1 'polypeptide(L)'
;MTIVATAAALSLPISLSRSSKLNTKKGVRGGFRVVAVFGEEGGTGKKSAWGTLFDVEDPRSKVPQCKGKFLDVHQAVEVARYDIQYCDWRARRDVLTIMLLHEKVVEVLNPLAREYKSIGTMKKELAELQGELAQAHKQVHISEARVGTALDKLAYMEELVNDRLLQDRNTTASDQTSPSPSTSTQSLEVVQRKLQRKSLNVSGPVKPYHPRLKNFWYPVAFSTDLKEDTMMPIDCFEEQWVVFRGNDGKPGCVRNTCAHRACPLHLGSVNEGRIQCPYHGWEYSTDGKCEKMPSTRLLNVKIKSLPCFEQEGMIWIWPGNDPPTATIPSLQPPPGFQIHAEIVMELPVEHGLLLDNLLDLAHAPFTHTSTFAKGWSVPSFVKFLTPTSGLQGYWDPYPIDMEFRPPCMVLSTIGISKPGKLEGQNTRQCATHLHQLHVCLPSSRQKTRLLYRMSLDFAPLLKYLPFVQYLWRHFAEQVLNEDLRLVVGQQERMLNGANIWNWPVSYDKLGVRYRLWREAVDQGAKQLPFSESP
;
A
#
# COMPACT_ATOMS: atom_id res chain seq x y z
N MET A 1 -50.86 14.47 -35.21
CA MET A 1 -50.22 13.86 -36.38
C MET A 1 -49.38 12.69 -35.90
N THR A 2 -49.90 11.50 -36.15
CA THR A 2 -49.28 10.18 -36.03
C THR A 2 -48.09 10.07 -36.99
N ILE A 3 -47.04 9.33 -36.63
CA ILE A 3 -46.46 8.23 -37.42
C ILE A 3 -45.39 7.49 -36.58
N VAL A 4 -45.51 6.17 -36.65
CA VAL A 4 -44.72 5.08 -36.05
C VAL A 4 -43.58 4.69 -37.00
N ALA A 5 -42.42 4.23 -36.49
CA ALA A 5 -41.52 3.28 -37.16
C ALA A 5 -40.45 2.77 -36.15
N THR A 6 -40.62 1.62 -35.51
CA THR A 6 -40.23 0.23 -35.89
C THR A 6 -38.76 -0.11 -35.72
N ALA A 7 -38.54 -1.10 -34.84
CA ALA A 7 -37.31 -1.85 -34.65
C ALA A 7 -36.91 -2.63 -35.91
N ALA A 8 -35.61 -2.72 -36.17
CA ALA A 8 -35.02 -3.69 -37.07
C ALA A 8 -33.83 -4.36 -36.39
N ALA A 9 -34.03 -5.63 -36.04
CA ALA A 9 -32.99 -6.56 -35.68
C ALA A 9 -32.06 -6.79 -36.89
N LEU A 10 -30.75 -6.71 -36.67
CA LEU A 10 -29.77 -7.30 -37.58
C LEU A 10 -28.99 -8.35 -36.79
N SER A 11 -29.57 -9.54 -36.79
CA SER A 11 -28.84 -10.79 -36.66
C SER A 11 -27.86 -10.91 -37.84
N LEU A 12 -26.60 -11.25 -37.55
CA LEU A 12 -25.73 -11.85 -38.55
C LEU A 12 -25.17 -13.18 -38.02
N PRO A 13 -25.13 -14.22 -38.87
CA PRO A 13 -25.07 -15.61 -38.46
C PRO A 13 -23.63 -16.06 -38.22
N ILE A 14 -23.43 -16.82 -37.15
CA ILE A 14 -22.27 -17.70 -36.99
C ILE A 14 -22.47 -18.87 -37.95
N SER A 15 -21.73 -18.90 -39.06
CA SER A 15 -21.58 -20.12 -39.85
C SER A 15 -20.27 -20.82 -39.45
N LEU A 16 -20.42 -21.91 -38.72
CA LEU A 16 -19.38 -22.90 -38.49
C LEU A 16 -19.37 -23.85 -39.70
N SER A 17 -18.32 -23.80 -40.52
CA SER A 17 -18.02 -24.88 -41.47
C SER A 17 -16.59 -25.36 -41.29
N ARG A 18 -16.46 -26.65 -40.99
CA ARG A 18 -15.22 -27.39 -40.76
C ARG A 18 -14.81 -28.09 -42.06
N SER A 19 -13.54 -27.90 -42.45
CA SER A 19 -12.67 -28.78 -43.27
C SER A 19 -13.10 -29.19 -44.70
N SER A 20 -12.29 -28.82 -45.71
CA SER A 20 -11.43 -29.79 -46.45
C SER A 20 -10.49 -29.17 -47.50
N LYS A 21 -9.21 -29.55 -47.38
CA LYS A 21 -8.17 -29.90 -48.40
C LYS A 21 -7.80 -28.99 -49.60
N LEU A 22 -6.48 -28.69 -49.63
CA LEU A 22 -5.55 -28.40 -50.76
C LEU A 22 -5.80 -27.09 -51.55
N ASN A 23 -4.82 -26.28 -51.96
CA ASN A 23 -3.47 -26.60 -52.42
C ASN A 23 -2.50 -25.39 -52.34
N THR A 24 -1.22 -25.76 -52.34
CA THR A 24 0.08 -25.07 -52.32
C THR A 24 0.33 -23.65 -52.90
N LYS A 25 1.18 -22.93 -52.14
CA LYS A 25 2.37 -22.11 -52.52
C LYS A 25 2.24 -20.63 -52.97
N LYS A 26 2.84 -19.78 -52.10
CA LYS A 26 3.62 -18.53 -52.31
C LYS A 26 2.86 -17.35 -52.92
N GLY A 27 2.84 -16.14 -52.36
CA GLY A 27 3.48 -15.53 -51.21
C GLY A 27 3.35 -14.02 -51.40
N VAL A 28 2.63 -13.33 -50.52
CA VAL A 28 2.46 -11.86 -50.59
C VAL A 28 2.92 -11.27 -49.26
N ARG A 29 4.03 -10.53 -49.32
CA ARG A 29 4.44 -9.57 -48.29
C ARG A 29 3.42 -8.43 -48.28
N GLY A 30 2.47 -8.47 -47.36
CA GLY A 30 1.56 -7.36 -47.10
C GLY A 30 2.18 -6.41 -46.10
N GLY A 31 3.01 -5.48 -46.55
CA GLY A 31 3.30 -4.25 -45.82
C GLY A 31 2.40 -3.15 -46.40
N PHE A 32 1.50 -2.59 -45.59
CA PHE A 32 0.79 -1.36 -45.95
C PHE A 32 1.32 -0.21 -45.11
N ARG A 33 1.60 0.91 -45.78
CA ARG A 33 2.13 2.16 -45.25
C ARG A 33 1.26 3.27 -45.80
N VAL A 34 0.82 4.21 -44.97
CA VAL A 34 0.50 5.64 -45.21
C VAL A 34 -0.07 6.20 -43.88
N VAL A 35 0.05 7.45 -43.44
CA VAL A 35 0.95 8.63 -43.52
C VAL A 35 0.40 9.57 -42.41
N ALA A 36 1.24 10.42 -41.81
CA ALA A 36 0.83 11.40 -40.81
C ALA A 36 -0.09 12.51 -41.37
N VAL A 37 -1.04 12.96 -40.55
CA VAL A 37 -1.68 14.27 -40.68
C VAL A 37 -1.34 15.07 -39.43
N PHE A 38 -0.60 16.16 -39.61
CA PHE A 38 -0.48 17.23 -38.62
C PHE A 38 -1.82 17.98 -38.56
N GLY A 39 -2.35 18.18 -37.36
CA GLY A 39 -3.55 18.97 -37.13
C GLY A 39 -3.57 19.53 -35.71
N GLU A 40 -3.48 20.86 -35.64
CA GLU A 40 -3.82 21.68 -34.48
C GLU A 40 -5.30 21.50 -34.07
N GLU A 41 -5.57 21.90 -32.82
CA GLU A 41 -6.84 22.21 -32.15
C GLU A 41 -8.18 21.80 -32.78
N GLY A 42 -8.96 21.04 -32.00
CA GLY A 42 -10.43 21.03 -32.03
C GLY A 42 -11.09 19.72 -32.44
N GLY A 43 -11.93 19.16 -31.56
CA GLY A 43 -12.98 18.19 -31.93
C GLY A 43 -12.85 16.77 -31.36
N THR A 44 -13.71 16.48 -30.39
CA THR A 44 -14.30 15.16 -30.02
C THR A 44 -13.65 13.87 -30.53
N GLY A 45 -13.06 13.09 -29.62
CA GLY A 45 -12.76 11.66 -29.81
C GLY A 45 -11.35 11.25 -29.38
N LYS A 46 -11.11 11.11 -28.06
CA LYS A 46 -9.84 10.55 -27.54
C LYS A 46 -9.70 9.09 -27.97
N LYS A 47 -8.98 8.82 -29.07
CA LYS A 47 -8.39 7.49 -29.31
C LYS A 47 -7.33 7.23 -28.25
N SER A 48 -7.37 6.04 -27.66
CA SER A 48 -6.62 5.67 -26.46
C SER A 48 -5.11 5.59 -26.72
N ALA A 49 -4.31 6.14 -25.81
CA ALA A 49 -2.84 6.08 -25.83
C ALA A 49 -2.26 4.64 -25.73
N TRP A 50 -3.14 3.64 -25.58
CA TRP A 50 -2.81 2.23 -25.41
C TRP A 50 -2.52 1.50 -26.73
N GLY A 51 -3.04 1.99 -27.87
CA GLY A 51 -2.86 1.34 -29.17
C GLY A 51 -1.38 1.23 -29.60
N THR A 52 -0.60 2.26 -29.30
CA THR A 52 0.85 2.31 -29.58
C THR A 52 1.69 1.43 -28.66
N LEU A 53 1.19 1.04 -27.49
CA LEU A 53 1.94 0.25 -26.50
C LEU A 53 1.99 -1.25 -26.86
N PHE A 54 0.96 -1.73 -27.58
CA PHE A 54 0.74 -3.15 -27.88
C PHE A 54 0.89 -3.53 -29.36
N ASP A 55 1.13 -2.55 -30.24
CA ASP A 55 1.43 -2.79 -31.65
C ASP A 55 2.92 -3.14 -31.83
N VAL A 56 3.26 -4.42 -31.61
CA VAL A 56 4.64 -4.93 -31.69
C VAL A 56 4.70 -6.05 -32.74
N GLU A 57 5.63 -5.95 -33.70
CA GLU A 57 5.87 -6.96 -34.74
C GLU A 57 6.43 -8.28 -34.16
N ASP A 58 6.01 -9.43 -34.69
CA ASP A 58 6.53 -10.75 -34.27
C ASP A 58 8.01 -10.91 -34.68
N PRO A 59 8.94 -11.00 -33.71
CA PRO A 59 10.38 -11.04 -33.99
C PRO A 59 10.83 -12.35 -34.65
N ARG A 60 10.01 -13.43 -34.62
CA ARG A 60 10.34 -14.72 -35.26
C ARG A 60 10.43 -14.63 -36.78
N SER A 61 9.82 -13.61 -37.38
CA SER A 61 9.89 -13.35 -38.82
C SER A 61 11.28 -12.88 -39.31
N LYS A 62 12.17 -12.50 -38.38
CA LYS A 62 13.49 -11.90 -38.66
C LYS A 62 14.68 -12.79 -38.26
N VAL A 63 14.45 -14.01 -37.75
CA VAL A 63 15.51 -14.90 -37.25
C VAL A 63 16.39 -15.40 -38.40
N PRO A 64 17.72 -15.19 -38.36
CA PRO A 64 18.65 -15.81 -39.30
C PRO A 64 18.68 -17.33 -39.12
N GLN A 65 18.59 -18.10 -40.21
CA GLN A 65 18.78 -19.55 -40.16
C GLN A 65 20.27 -19.90 -40.01
N CYS A 66 20.72 -20.18 -38.79
CA CYS A 66 22.08 -20.69 -38.57
C CYS A 66 22.21 -22.14 -39.09
N LYS A 67 23.05 -22.36 -40.11
CA LYS A 67 23.50 -23.68 -40.58
C LYS A 67 24.90 -23.96 -40.05
N GLY A 68 25.00 -24.60 -38.88
CA GLY A 68 26.29 -25.02 -38.31
C GLY A 68 26.12 -25.69 -36.94
N LYS A 69 27.02 -26.63 -36.58
CA LYS A 69 26.96 -27.43 -35.34
C LYS A 69 27.51 -26.72 -34.08
N PHE A 70 28.09 -25.52 -34.22
CA PHE A 70 28.61 -24.72 -33.10
C PHE A 70 28.29 -23.23 -33.33
N LEU A 71 27.78 -22.54 -32.30
CA LEU A 71 27.51 -21.10 -32.32
C LEU A 71 28.76 -20.33 -31.85
N ASP A 72 29.18 -19.35 -32.65
CA ASP A 72 30.14 -18.32 -32.23
C ASP A 72 29.52 -17.41 -31.14
N VAL A 73 30.34 -16.79 -30.28
CA VAL A 73 29.89 -15.95 -29.14
C VAL A 73 28.99 -14.81 -29.63
N HIS A 74 29.34 -14.19 -30.76
CA HIS A 74 28.51 -13.17 -31.38
C HIS A 74 27.15 -13.69 -31.85
N GLN A 75 27.10 -14.93 -32.37
CA GLN A 75 25.85 -15.56 -32.78
C GLN A 75 25.00 -15.97 -31.56
N ALA A 76 25.61 -16.39 -30.45
CA ALA A 76 24.90 -16.70 -29.22
C ALA A 76 24.25 -15.45 -28.59
N VAL A 77 24.94 -14.31 -28.63
CA VAL A 77 24.39 -13.01 -28.18
C VAL A 77 23.24 -12.56 -29.08
N GLU A 78 23.33 -12.76 -30.40
CA GLU A 78 22.21 -12.45 -31.29
C GLU A 78 20.99 -13.34 -31.01
N VAL A 79 21.18 -14.65 -30.80
CA VAL A 79 20.09 -15.57 -30.44
C VAL A 79 19.43 -15.15 -29.13
N ALA A 80 20.22 -14.82 -28.10
CA ALA A 80 19.69 -14.32 -26.82
C ALA A 80 18.91 -13.01 -26.99
N ARG A 81 19.39 -12.09 -27.83
CA ARG A 81 18.68 -10.85 -28.15
C ARG A 81 17.31 -11.11 -28.79
N TYR A 82 17.23 -12.06 -29.73
CA TYR A 82 15.95 -12.43 -30.35
C TYR A 82 15.01 -13.13 -29.37
N ASP A 83 15.52 -13.98 -28.49
CA ASP A 83 14.71 -14.64 -27.44
C ASP A 83 14.11 -13.61 -26.47
N ILE A 84 14.89 -12.61 -26.05
CA ILE A 84 14.40 -11.51 -25.20
C ILE A 84 13.31 -10.69 -25.91
N GLN A 85 13.54 -10.34 -27.19
CA GLN A 85 12.55 -9.62 -27.99
C GLN A 85 11.25 -10.43 -28.16
N TYR A 86 11.36 -11.75 -28.32
CA TYR A 86 10.21 -12.63 -28.41
C TYR A 86 9.44 -12.73 -27.09
N CYS A 87 10.15 -12.82 -25.96
CA CYS A 87 9.53 -12.81 -24.64
C CYS A 87 8.78 -11.49 -24.36
N ASP A 88 9.36 -10.33 -24.69
CA ASP A 88 8.69 -9.03 -24.57
C ASP A 88 7.45 -8.94 -25.47
N TRP A 89 7.58 -9.32 -26.75
CA TRP A 89 6.45 -9.37 -27.68
C TRP A 89 5.30 -10.26 -27.15
N ARG A 90 5.63 -11.45 -26.63
CA ARG A 90 4.64 -12.39 -26.12
C ARG A 90 3.95 -11.87 -24.86
N ALA A 91 4.70 -11.29 -23.93
CA ALA A 91 4.15 -10.71 -22.71
C ALA A 91 3.15 -9.57 -23.03
N ARG A 92 3.51 -8.67 -23.94
CA ARG A 92 2.62 -7.59 -24.40
C ARG A 92 1.34 -8.13 -25.05
N ARG A 93 1.45 -9.20 -25.84
CA ARG A 93 0.30 -9.85 -26.47
C ARG A 93 -0.64 -10.50 -25.45
N ASP A 94 -0.10 -11.15 -24.42
CA ASP A 94 -0.89 -11.77 -23.36
C ASP A 94 -1.63 -10.71 -22.53
N VAL A 95 -0.95 -9.59 -22.19
CA VAL A 95 -1.57 -8.44 -21.49
C VAL A 95 -2.68 -7.79 -22.33
N LEU A 96 -2.44 -7.57 -23.63
CA LEU A 96 -3.48 -7.05 -24.54
C LEU A 96 -4.71 -7.97 -24.56
N THR A 97 -4.51 -9.28 -24.54
CA THR A 97 -5.59 -10.27 -24.54
C THR A 97 -6.43 -10.16 -23.25
N ILE A 98 -5.77 -10.04 -22.09
CA ILE A 98 -6.46 -9.83 -20.81
C ILE A 98 -7.28 -8.55 -20.82
N MET A 99 -6.72 -7.46 -21.33
CA MET A 99 -7.39 -6.17 -21.43
C MET A 99 -8.65 -6.24 -22.30
N LEU A 100 -8.56 -6.86 -23.48
CA LEU A 100 -9.71 -7.04 -24.39
C LEU A 100 -10.79 -7.95 -23.78
N LEU A 101 -10.40 -8.98 -23.03
CA LEU A 101 -11.34 -9.84 -22.30
C LEU A 101 -12.04 -9.08 -21.17
N HIS A 102 -11.31 -8.21 -20.47
CA HIS A 102 -11.87 -7.35 -19.44
C HIS A 102 -12.89 -6.37 -20.02
N GLU A 103 -12.60 -5.72 -21.16
CA GLU A 103 -13.56 -4.86 -21.85
C GLU A 103 -14.85 -5.61 -22.23
N LYS A 104 -14.74 -6.85 -22.73
CA LYS A 104 -15.91 -7.70 -23.00
C LYS A 104 -16.72 -8.03 -21.75
N VAL A 105 -16.06 -8.29 -20.61
CA VAL A 105 -16.75 -8.50 -19.33
C VAL A 105 -17.52 -7.24 -18.92
N VAL A 106 -16.91 -6.07 -19.07
CA VAL A 106 -17.55 -4.78 -18.80
C VAL A 106 -18.75 -4.54 -19.72
N GLU A 107 -18.63 -4.88 -21.01
CA GLU A 107 -19.71 -4.79 -21.99
C GLU A 107 -20.89 -5.72 -21.65
N VAL A 108 -20.62 -6.97 -21.25
CA VAL A 108 -21.65 -7.93 -20.80
C VAL A 108 -22.34 -7.44 -19.53
N LEU A 109 -21.62 -6.77 -18.63
CA LEU A 109 -22.16 -6.24 -17.39
C LEU A 109 -22.85 -4.89 -17.52
N ASN A 110 -22.78 -4.26 -18.71
CA ASN A 110 -23.31 -2.93 -19.01
C ASN A 110 -24.84 -2.87 -18.75
N PRO A 111 -25.33 -1.87 -17.99
CA PRO A 111 -26.76 -1.71 -17.69
C PRO A 111 -27.69 -1.75 -18.91
N LEU A 112 -27.27 -1.21 -20.07
CA LEU A 112 -28.07 -1.22 -21.30
C LEU A 112 -28.18 -2.60 -21.95
N ALA A 113 -27.17 -3.46 -21.77
CA ALA A 113 -27.19 -4.85 -22.25
C ALA A 113 -28.08 -5.76 -21.39
N ARG A 114 -28.34 -5.37 -20.11
CA ARG A 114 -29.21 -6.11 -19.17
C ARG A 114 -30.69 -6.09 -19.56
N GLU A 115 -31.14 -5.07 -20.30
CA GLU A 115 -32.54 -4.95 -20.72
C GLU A 115 -32.92 -5.88 -21.89
N TYR A 116 -31.93 -6.37 -22.65
CA TYR A 116 -32.15 -7.16 -23.87
C TYR A 116 -31.70 -8.63 -23.77
N LYS A 117 -30.96 -9.03 -22.72
CA LYS A 117 -30.47 -10.41 -22.54
C LYS A 117 -31.03 -11.06 -21.27
N SER A 118 -31.42 -12.34 -21.38
CA SER A 118 -31.87 -13.11 -20.22
C SER A 118 -30.73 -13.34 -19.22
N ILE A 119 -31.06 -13.41 -17.93
CA ILE A 119 -30.10 -13.69 -16.84
C ILE A 119 -29.35 -15.02 -17.08
N GLY A 120 -30.02 -16.01 -17.65
CA GLY A 120 -29.39 -17.30 -17.99
C GLY A 120 -28.33 -17.17 -19.09
N THR A 121 -28.56 -16.33 -20.09
CA THR A 121 -27.60 -16.05 -21.17
C THR A 121 -26.38 -15.30 -20.65
N MET A 122 -26.56 -14.28 -19.81
CA MET A 122 -25.46 -13.52 -19.21
C MET A 122 -24.60 -14.39 -18.30
N LYS A 123 -25.21 -15.30 -17.52
CA LYS A 123 -24.47 -16.23 -16.65
C LYS A 123 -23.59 -17.19 -17.45
N LYS A 124 -24.06 -17.62 -18.63
CA LYS A 124 -23.30 -18.49 -19.53
C LYS A 124 -22.13 -17.73 -20.18
N GLU A 125 -22.36 -16.53 -20.69
CA GLU A 125 -21.30 -15.67 -21.27
C GLU A 125 -20.23 -15.29 -20.24
N LEU A 126 -20.62 -14.96 -19.00
CA LEU A 126 -19.68 -14.69 -17.91
C LEU A 126 -18.84 -15.93 -17.55
N ALA A 127 -19.43 -17.12 -17.52
CA ALA A 127 -18.69 -18.35 -17.24
C ALA A 127 -17.67 -18.68 -18.34
N GLU A 128 -18.02 -18.42 -19.61
CA GLU A 128 -17.12 -18.60 -20.76
C GLU A 128 -15.97 -17.59 -20.73
N LEU A 129 -16.26 -16.30 -20.50
CA LEU A 129 -15.25 -15.25 -20.34
C LEU A 129 -14.34 -15.49 -19.14
N GLN A 130 -14.88 -16.01 -18.02
CA GLN A 130 -14.08 -16.40 -16.87
C GLN A 130 -13.10 -17.53 -17.20
N GLY A 131 -13.51 -18.48 -18.04
CA GLY A 131 -12.63 -19.53 -18.57
C GLY A 131 -11.53 -18.99 -19.47
N GLU A 132 -11.87 -18.10 -20.41
CA GLU A 132 -10.90 -17.45 -21.31
C GLU A 132 -9.89 -16.58 -20.53
N LEU A 133 -10.35 -15.84 -19.51
CA LEU A 133 -9.50 -15.02 -18.65
C LEU A 133 -8.54 -15.89 -17.83
N ALA A 134 -9.03 -17.00 -17.27
CA ALA A 134 -8.19 -17.95 -16.55
C ALA A 134 -7.11 -18.57 -17.47
N GLN A 135 -7.46 -18.88 -18.72
CA GLN A 135 -6.51 -19.36 -19.71
C GLN A 135 -5.47 -18.29 -20.10
N ALA A 136 -5.88 -17.03 -20.24
CA ALA A 136 -4.97 -15.91 -20.52
C ALA A 136 -3.99 -15.68 -19.36
N HIS A 137 -4.46 -15.69 -18.11
CA HIS A 137 -3.59 -15.61 -16.93
C HIS A 137 -2.60 -16.78 -16.86
N LYS A 138 -3.03 -18.00 -17.20
CA LYS A 138 -2.12 -19.15 -17.29
C LYS A 138 -1.03 -18.95 -18.34
N GLN A 139 -1.33 -18.31 -19.48
CA GLN A 139 -0.31 -17.99 -20.49
C GLN A 139 0.69 -16.95 -19.99
N VAL A 140 0.25 -15.95 -19.22
CA VAL A 140 1.17 -14.97 -18.59
C VAL A 140 2.15 -15.66 -17.65
N HIS A 141 1.69 -16.58 -16.79
CA HIS A 141 2.59 -17.34 -15.91
C HIS A 141 3.58 -18.22 -16.67
N ILE A 142 3.18 -18.79 -17.81
CA ILE A 142 4.09 -19.53 -18.69
C ILE A 142 5.13 -18.58 -19.32
N SER A 143 4.71 -17.38 -19.73
CA SER A 143 5.60 -16.34 -20.26
C SER A 143 6.60 -15.85 -19.20
N GLU A 144 6.15 -15.67 -17.95
CA GLU A 144 6.99 -15.34 -16.79
C GLU A 144 8.05 -16.42 -16.53
N ALA A 145 7.65 -17.70 -16.51
CA ALA A 145 8.59 -18.81 -16.36
C ALA A 145 9.64 -18.87 -17.48
N ARG A 146 9.25 -18.54 -18.73
CA ARG A 146 10.18 -18.46 -19.87
C ARG A 146 11.17 -17.31 -19.73
N VAL A 147 10.74 -16.17 -19.21
CA VAL A 147 11.63 -15.03 -18.90
C VAL A 147 12.62 -15.43 -17.80
N GLY A 148 12.17 -16.12 -16.75
CA GLY A 148 13.04 -16.67 -15.71
C GLY A 148 14.12 -17.59 -16.30
N THR A 149 13.72 -18.54 -17.14
CA THR A 149 14.69 -19.44 -17.82
C THR A 149 15.67 -18.69 -18.73
N ALA A 150 15.23 -17.60 -19.37
CA ALA A 150 16.11 -16.77 -20.21
C ALA A 150 17.12 -15.99 -19.37
N LEU A 151 16.71 -15.47 -18.21
CA LEU A 151 17.60 -14.81 -17.26
C LEU A 151 18.65 -15.78 -16.69
N ASP A 152 18.25 -17.01 -16.35
CA ASP A 152 19.19 -18.04 -15.88
C ASP A 152 20.23 -18.39 -16.95
N LYS A 153 19.82 -18.47 -18.22
CA LYS A 153 20.75 -18.68 -19.36
C LYS A 153 21.71 -17.52 -19.56
N LEU A 154 21.25 -16.28 -19.38
CA LEU A 154 22.11 -15.09 -19.48
C LEU A 154 23.13 -15.05 -18.34
N ALA A 155 22.73 -15.38 -17.12
CA ALA A 155 23.63 -15.51 -15.97
C ALA A 155 24.70 -16.58 -16.20
N TYR A 156 24.29 -17.74 -16.74
CA TYR A 156 25.23 -18.81 -17.11
C TYR A 156 26.22 -18.37 -18.22
N MET A 157 25.75 -17.63 -19.23
CA MET A 157 26.62 -17.09 -20.27
C MET A 157 27.59 -16.03 -19.72
N GLU A 158 27.15 -15.19 -18.79
CA GLU A 158 27.98 -14.21 -18.11
C GLU A 158 29.11 -14.87 -17.31
N GLU A 159 28.80 -15.94 -16.57
CA GLU A 159 29.78 -16.76 -15.85
C GLU A 159 30.82 -17.37 -16.82
N LEU A 160 30.35 -17.92 -17.95
CA LEU A 160 31.21 -18.55 -18.95
C LEU A 160 32.12 -17.54 -19.70
N VAL A 161 31.64 -16.31 -19.89
CA VAL A 161 32.43 -15.20 -20.47
C VAL A 161 33.45 -14.67 -19.45
N ASN A 162 33.06 -14.53 -18.19
CA ASN A 162 33.97 -14.12 -17.12
C ASN A 162 35.09 -15.16 -16.90
N ASP A 163 34.78 -16.46 -16.96
CA ASP A 163 35.77 -17.53 -16.89
C ASP A 163 36.76 -17.49 -18.06
N ARG A 164 36.29 -17.23 -19.29
CA ARG A 164 37.19 -17.01 -20.45
C ARG A 164 38.05 -15.78 -20.28
N LEU A 165 37.49 -14.66 -19.81
CA LEU A 165 38.24 -13.42 -19.58
C LEU A 165 39.31 -13.61 -18.49
N LEU A 166 39.04 -14.45 -17.47
CA LEU A 166 40.01 -14.83 -16.45
C LEU A 166 41.10 -15.76 -17.02
N GLN A 167 40.77 -16.67 -17.94
CA GLN A 167 41.74 -17.53 -18.62
C GLN A 167 42.66 -16.74 -19.57
N ASP A 168 42.13 -15.76 -20.32
CA ASP A 168 42.90 -14.86 -21.18
C ASP A 168 43.81 -13.91 -20.36
N ARG A 169 43.38 -13.53 -19.15
CA ARG A 169 44.18 -12.72 -18.22
C ARG A 169 45.28 -13.51 -17.52
N ASN A 170 45.09 -14.83 -17.33
CA ASN A 170 46.09 -15.72 -16.75
C ASN A 170 47.12 -16.20 -17.78
N THR A 171 46.81 -16.21 -19.08
CA THR A 171 47.78 -16.47 -20.15
C THR A 171 48.74 -15.31 -20.40
N THR A 172 48.43 -14.10 -19.89
CA THR A 172 49.33 -12.94 -19.87
C THR A 172 50.11 -12.79 -18.57
N ALA A 173 49.87 -13.65 -17.58
CA ALA A 173 50.51 -13.59 -16.26
C ALA A 173 50.94 -14.99 -15.80
N SER A 174 51.77 -15.66 -16.58
CA SER A 174 52.50 -16.85 -16.11
C SER A 174 54.00 -16.56 -16.10
N ASP A 175 54.48 -16.02 -14.98
CA ASP A 175 55.80 -16.40 -14.51
C ASP A 175 55.91 -16.29 -12.99
N GLN A 176 56.44 -17.37 -12.39
CA GLN A 176 56.94 -17.53 -11.02
C GLN A 176 56.02 -18.11 -9.92
N THR A 177 56.03 -19.45 -9.87
CA THR A 177 56.43 -20.34 -8.75
C THR A 177 55.82 -20.24 -7.34
N SER A 178 55.23 -21.37 -6.94
CA SER A 178 54.98 -21.90 -5.58
C SER A 178 56.16 -22.80 -5.12
N PRO A 179 56.38 -23.18 -3.82
CA PRO A 179 55.44 -24.01 -3.03
C PRO A 179 55.33 -23.73 -1.49
N SER A 180 54.38 -24.47 -0.92
CA SER A 180 53.69 -24.55 0.40
C SER A 180 54.45 -25.31 1.52
N PRO A 181 53.85 -25.76 2.67
CA PRO A 181 52.84 -25.18 3.61
C PRO A 181 53.23 -25.39 5.11
N SER A 182 52.52 -24.76 6.08
CA SER A 182 52.23 -25.38 7.39
C SER A 182 51.10 -24.73 8.19
N THR A 183 50.42 -25.60 8.93
CA THR A 183 49.24 -25.55 9.80
C THR A 183 49.33 -24.67 11.06
N SER A 184 48.21 -24.09 11.50
CA SER A 184 47.50 -24.57 12.71
C SER A 184 46.28 -23.72 13.05
N THR A 185 45.17 -24.43 13.23
CA THR A 185 43.86 -23.99 13.69
C THR A 185 43.90 -23.87 15.22
N GLN A 186 43.60 -22.71 15.79
CA GLN A 186 43.23 -22.60 17.20
C GLN A 186 41.92 -21.81 17.33
N SER A 187 40.92 -22.55 17.80
CA SER A 187 39.56 -22.17 18.14
C SER A 187 39.51 -21.12 19.25
N LEU A 188 38.96 -19.95 18.93
CA LEU A 188 38.53 -18.96 19.93
C LEU A 188 37.14 -19.33 20.46
N GLU A 189 37.10 -20.31 21.37
CA GLU A 189 36.01 -20.43 22.33
C GLU A 189 36.18 -19.33 23.39
N VAL A 190 35.62 -18.15 23.12
CA VAL A 190 35.50 -17.07 24.12
C VAL A 190 34.03 -16.67 24.23
N VAL A 191 33.41 -17.23 25.26
CA VAL A 191 32.31 -16.65 26.05
C VAL A 191 31.03 -16.31 25.26
N GLN A 192 30.35 -17.34 24.75
CA GLN A 192 28.89 -17.29 24.63
C GLN A 192 28.25 -17.59 25.99
N ARG A 193 28.29 -16.61 26.91
CA ARG A 193 27.26 -16.56 27.96
C ARG A 193 25.95 -16.23 27.25
N LYS A 194 25.18 -17.27 26.89
CA LYS A 194 23.77 -17.18 26.52
C LYS A 194 23.01 -16.49 27.65
N LEU A 195 22.89 -15.16 27.56
CA LEU A 195 21.73 -14.47 28.13
C LEU A 195 20.53 -15.12 27.45
N GLN A 196 19.74 -15.90 28.21
CA GLN A 196 18.40 -16.28 27.78
C GLN A 196 17.68 -14.98 27.43
N ARG A 197 17.59 -14.68 26.13
CA ARG A 197 16.74 -13.60 25.63
C ARG A 197 15.33 -13.99 26.05
N LYS A 198 14.78 -13.32 27.05
CA LYS A 198 13.35 -13.41 27.36
C LYS A 198 12.62 -13.11 26.05
N SER A 199 11.93 -14.11 25.52
CA SER A 199 11.03 -13.95 24.39
C SER A 199 10.06 -12.83 24.72
N LEU A 200 10.14 -11.71 24.01
CA LEU A 200 9.13 -10.65 24.10
C LEU A 200 7.85 -11.23 23.49
N ASN A 201 6.96 -11.74 24.35
CA ASN A 201 5.75 -12.47 23.97
C ASN A 201 4.59 -11.53 23.61
N VAL A 202 4.91 -10.47 22.85
CA VAL A 202 3.93 -9.53 22.27
C VAL A 202 3.40 -10.01 20.92
N SER A 203 4.09 -10.95 20.27
CA SER A 203 3.76 -11.57 18.98
C SER A 203 3.26 -13.00 19.19
N GLY A 204 2.17 -13.11 19.94
CA GLY A 204 1.36 -14.33 19.99
C GLY A 204 0.22 -14.29 18.96
N PRO A 205 -0.65 -15.32 18.93
CA PRO A 205 -1.91 -15.24 18.19
C PRO A 205 -2.66 -13.96 18.59
N VAL A 206 -3.38 -13.35 17.64
CA VAL A 206 -4.02 -12.04 17.82
C VAL A 206 -4.91 -12.02 19.07
N LYS A 207 -4.40 -11.41 20.14
CA LYS A 207 -5.11 -11.31 21.42
C LYS A 207 -6.12 -10.15 21.40
N PRO A 208 -7.21 -10.23 22.17
CA PRO A 208 -8.02 -9.06 22.47
C PRO A 208 -7.16 -7.92 23.04
N TYR A 209 -7.51 -6.68 22.71
CA TYR A 209 -6.84 -5.51 23.28
C TYR A 209 -6.99 -5.49 24.79
N HIS A 210 -5.90 -5.31 25.52
CA HIS A 210 -5.97 -5.14 26.96
C HIS A 210 -6.71 -3.82 27.28
N PRO A 211 -7.63 -3.78 28.26
CA PRO A 211 -8.40 -2.58 28.57
C PRO A 211 -7.55 -1.35 28.87
N ARG A 212 -6.34 -1.52 29.43
CA ARG A 212 -5.42 -0.43 29.73
C ARG A 212 -4.94 0.32 28.48
N LEU A 213 -4.85 -0.34 27.33
CA LEU A 213 -4.49 0.33 26.07
C LEU A 213 -5.58 1.34 25.63
N LYS A 214 -6.82 1.18 26.09
CA LYS A 214 -7.89 2.15 25.83
C LYS A 214 -7.72 3.46 26.63
N ASN A 215 -6.95 3.45 27.72
CA ASN A 215 -6.79 4.60 28.63
C ASN A 215 -5.73 5.60 28.12
N PHE A 216 -5.89 6.02 26.86
CA PHE A 216 -5.08 7.05 26.20
C PHE A 216 -5.97 7.89 25.30
N TRP A 217 -5.49 9.07 24.92
CA TRP A 217 -6.11 9.88 23.87
C TRP A 217 -5.74 9.36 22.49
N TYR A 218 -6.75 9.22 21.63
CA TYR A 218 -6.60 8.73 20.26
C TYR A 218 -7.13 9.77 19.25
N PRO A 219 -6.32 10.20 18.27
CA PRO A 219 -6.83 10.95 17.14
C PRO A 219 -7.60 10.01 16.20
N VAL A 220 -8.81 10.39 15.80
CA VAL A 220 -9.70 9.51 15.01
C VAL A 220 -10.12 10.09 13.66
N ALA A 221 -10.06 11.40 13.51
CA ALA A 221 -10.34 12.11 12.27
C ALA A 221 -9.57 13.43 12.24
N PHE A 222 -9.33 13.96 11.03
CA PHE A 222 -8.94 15.35 10.88
C PHE A 222 -10.17 16.24 11.07
N SER A 223 -9.98 17.41 11.69
CA SER A 223 -11.05 18.39 11.90
C SER A 223 -11.75 18.81 10.61
N THR A 224 -10.98 18.86 9.52
CA THR A 224 -11.37 19.25 8.16
C THR A 224 -12.32 18.24 7.51
N ASP A 225 -12.26 16.97 7.91
CA ASP A 225 -13.14 15.91 7.41
C ASP A 225 -14.54 15.99 8.05
N LEU A 226 -14.63 16.50 9.28
CA LEU A 226 -15.88 16.61 10.03
C LEU A 226 -16.53 17.98 9.81
N LYS A 227 -17.37 18.08 8.78
CA LYS A 227 -18.11 19.30 8.44
C LYS A 227 -19.35 19.46 9.33
N GLU A 228 -19.88 20.68 9.39
CA GLU A 228 -21.20 20.94 9.99
C GLU A 228 -22.29 20.07 9.35
N ASP A 229 -23.26 19.66 10.16
CA ASP A 229 -24.37 18.77 9.78
C ASP A 229 -23.96 17.43 9.12
N THR A 230 -22.70 17.04 9.25
CA THR A 230 -22.20 15.73 8.82
C THR A 230 -21.80 14.89 10.03
N MET A 231 -21.66 13.59 9.78
CA MET A 231 -21.17 12.65 10.77
C MET A 231 -20.20 11.66 10.13
N MET A 232 -19.33 11.10 10.96
CA MET A 232 -18.33 10.14 10.54
C MET A 232 -18.44 8.88 11.40
N PRO A 233 -18.80 7.71 10.81
CA PRO A 233 -18.65 6.45 11.51
C PRO A 233 -17.16 6.12 11.67
N ILE A 234 -16.79 5.67 12.86
CA ILE A 234 -15.44 5.18 13.16
C ILE A 234 -15.53 3.87 13.95
N ASP A 235 -14.57 2.99 13.72
CA ASP A 235 -14.36 1.81 14.55
C ASP A 235 -13.12 2.06 15.42
N CYS A 236 -13.23 1.81 16.72
CA CYS A 236 -12.14 1.95 17.68
C CYS A 236 -12.26 0.85 18.73
N PHE A 237 -11.23 0.00 18.86
CA PHE A 237 -11.20 -1.16 19.75
C PHE A 237 -12.39 -2.13 19.61
N GLU A 238 -12.73 -2.51 18.37
CA GLU A 238 -13.86 -3.40 18.02
C GLU A 238 -15.24 -2.81 18.38
N GLU A 239 -15.30 -1.53 18.71
CA GLU A 239 -16.49 -0.80 19.06
C GLU A 239 -16.83 0.23 17.97
N GLN A 240 -18.10 0.28 17.56
CA GLN A 240 -18.59 1.20 16.52
C GLN A 240 -19.07 2.52 17.15
N TRP A 241 -18.54 3.62 16.64
CA TRP A 241 -18.84 4.97 17.11
C TRP A 241 -19.23 5.88 15.95
N VAL A 242 -19.85 7.01 16.28
CA VAL A 242 -20.12 8.09 15.33
C VAL A 242 -19.65 9.39 15.94
N VAL A 243 -18.87 10.12 15.17
CA VAL A 243 -18.41 11.48 15.50
C VAL A 243 -19.24 12.48 14.71
N PHE A 244 -19.71 13.53 15.37
CA PHE A 244 -20.48 14.63 14.75
C PHE A 244 -20.30 15.92 15.55
N ARG A 245 -20.62 17.07 14.96
CA ARG A 245 -20.57 18.36 15.65
C ARG A 245 -21.90 18.67 16.31
N GLY A 246 -21.84 19.17 17.55
CA GLY A 246 -22.96 19.79 18.23
C GLY A 246 -23.28 21.17 17.64
N ASN A 247 -24.38 21.77 18.11
CA ASN A 247 -24.81 23.09 17.65
C ASN A 247 -23.84 24.20 18.12
N ASP A 248 -23.00 23.91 19.10
CA ASP A 248 -21.90 24.77 19.55
C ASP A 248 -20.62 24.60 18.71
N GLY A 249 -20.67 23.80 17.64
CA GLY A 249 -19.55 23.48 16.76
C GLY A 249 -18.57 22.46 17.35
N LYS A 250 -18.71 22.05 18.61
CA LYS A 250 -17.79 21.11 19.25
C LYS A 250 -18.09 19.67 18.85
N PRO A 251 -17.06 18.84 18.64
CA PRO A 251 -17.28 17.44 18.30
C PRO A 251 -17.80 16.63 19.50
N GLY A 252 -18.67 15.67 19.23
CA GLY A 252 -19.08 14.62 20.14
C GLY A 252 -18.81 13.25 19.52
N CYS A 253 -18.63 12.23 20.36
CA CYS A 253 -18.47 10.85 19.92
C CYS A 253 -19.43 9.96 20.71
N VAL A 254 -20.38 9.34 20.00
CA VAL A 254 -21.42 8.49 20.60
C VAL A 254 -21.42 7.10 20.00
N ARG A 255 -21.92 6.13 20.76
CA ARG A 255 -22.07 4.76 20.28
C ARG A 255 -22.93 4.74 19.02
N ASN A 256 -22.50 4.04 17.97
CA ASN A 256 -23.23 3.92 16.70
C ASN A 256 -24.42 2.94 16.81
N THR A 257 -25.25 3.08 17.84
CA THR A 257 -26.32 2.14 18.16
C THR A 257 -27.44 2.87 18.89
N CYS A 258 -28.58 3.03 18.22
CA CYS A 258 -29.77 3.63 18.83
C CYS A 258 -30.27 2.80 20.02
N ALA A 259 -30.57 3.45 21.14
CA ALA A 259 -31.08 2.79 22.35
C ALA A 259 -32.46 2.12 22.16
N HIS A 260 -33.24 2.52 21.16
CA HIS A 260 -34.58 1.95 20.95
C HIS A 260 -34.53 0.54 20.36
N ARG A 261 -33.91 0.36 19.19
CA ARG A 261 -33.88 -0.92 18.45
C ARG A 261 -32.52 -1.21 17.81
N ALA A 262 -31.45 -0.69 18.41
CA ALA A 262 -30.08 -0.90 17.97
C ALA A 262 -29.80 -0.51 16.50
N CYS A 263 -30.61 0.39 15.93
CA CYS A 263 -30.39 0.89 14.57
C CYS A 263 -29.05 1.65 14.51
N PRO A 264 -28.21 1.42 13.49
CA PRO A 264 -26.98 2.17 13.29
C PRO A 264 -27.29 3.66 13.06
N LEU A 265 -26.76 4.53 13.92
CA LEU A 265 -27.05 5.96 13.87
C LEU A 265 -26.40 6.66 12.67
N HIS A 266 -25.26 6.15 12.19
CA HIS A 266 -24.55 6.69 11.04
C HIS A 266 -25.34 6.63 9.71
N LEU A 267 -26.43 5.87 9.67
CA LEU A 267 -27.34 5.80 8.51
C LEU A 267 -28.41 6.92 8.54
N GLY A 268 -28.42 7.75 9.57
CA GLY A 268 -29.35 8.87 9.74
C GLY A 268 -28.78 10.20 9.26
N SER A 269 -29.16 11.28 9.95
CA SER A 269 -28.69 12.64 9.69
C SER A 269 -28.24 13.35 10.98
N VAL A 270 -27.53 14.46 10.85
CA VAL A 270 -27.32 15.40 11.96
C VAL A 270 -28.29 16.56 11.77
N ASN A 271 -29.10 16.84 12.78
CA ASN A 271 -30.10 17.91 12.78
C ASN A 271 -29.85 18.81 13.98
N GLU A 272 -29.53 20.09 13.74
CA GLU A 272 -29.30 21.09 14.80
C GLU A 272 -28.29 20.60 15.85
N GLY A 273 -27.20 19.97 15.40
CA GLY A 273 -26.17 19.43 16.28
C GLY A 273 -26.57 18.19 17.08
N ARG A 274 -27.61 17.46 16.66
CA ARG A 274 -28.01 16.16 17.24
C ARG A 274 -28.03 15.09 16.16
N ILE A 275 -27.55 13.90 16.49
CA ILE A 275 -27.63 12.76 15.58
C ILE A 275 -29.04 12.14 15.62
N GLN A 276 -29.71 12.11 14.48
CA GLN A 276 -31.05 11.56 14.33
C GLN A 276 -30.98 10.11 13.84
N CYS A 277 -31.60 9.20 14.58
CA CYS A 277 -31.77 7.81 14.17
C CYS A 277 -32.73 7.71 12.96
N PRO A 278 -32.35 7.02 11.88
CA PRO A 278 -33.17 6.93 10.67
C PRO A 278 -34.44 6.09 10.85
N TYR A 279 -34.54 5.32 11.94
CA TYR A 279 -35.67 4.40 12.12
C TYR A 279 -36.92 5.11 12.67
N HIS A 280 -36.82 5.72 13.84
CA HIS A 280 -37.96 6.37 14.50
C HIS A 280 -37.68 7.84 14.88
N GLY A 281 -36.62 8.43 14.29
CA GLY A 281 -36.29 9.84 14.45
C GLY A 281 -35.83 10.24 15.85
N TRP A 282 -35.38 9.30 16.70
CA TRP A 282 -34.81 9.65 18.00
C TRP A 282 -33.52 10.43 17.80
N GLU A 283 -33.42 11.60 18.43
CA GLU A 283 -32.26 12.49 18.30
C GLU A 283 -31.42 12.46 19.58
N TYR A 284 -30.10 12.37 19.42
CA TYR A 284 -29.15 12.33 20.52
C TYR A 284 -28.15 13.49 20.44
N SER A 285 -27.86 14.12 21.57
CA SER A 285 -26.81 15.14 21.72
C SER A 285 -25.40 14.52 21.66
N THR A 286 -24.36 15.37 21.62
CA THR A 286 -22.94 14.98 21.60
C THR A 286 -22.52 14.19 22.84
N ASP A 287 -23.18 14.38 23.98
CA ASP A 287 -22.96 13.60 25.19
C ASP A 287 -23.83 12.32 25.25
N GLY A 288 -24.62 12.04 24.21
CA GLY A 288 -25.43 10.82 24.06
C GLY A 288 -26.80 10.87 24.73
N LYS A 289 -27.24 12.00 25.28
CA LYS A 289 -28.59 12.14 25.84
C LYS A 289 -29.62 12.16 24.70
N CYS A 290 -30.70 11.40 24.83
CA CYS A 290 -31.82 11.49 23.89
C CYS A 290 -32.64 12.75 24.21
N GLU A 291 -32.70 13.68 23.27
CA GLU A 291 -33.35 14.98 23.47
C GLU A 291 -34.69 15.08 22.75
N LYS A 292 -34.95 14.21 21.76
CA LYS A 292 -36.19 14.21 20.99
C LYS A 292 -36.63 12.81 20.61
N MET A 293 -37.93 12.54 20.79
CA MET A 293 -38.60 11.29 20.41
C MET A 293 -39.92 11.65 19.69
N PRO A 294 -39.94 11.70 18.34
CA PRO A 294 -41.08 12.25 17.60
C PRO A 294 -42.42 11.53 17.83
N SER A 295 -42.38 10.21 18.05
CA SER A 295 -43.59 9.36 18.08
C SER A 295 -44.01 8.94 19.50
N THR A 296 -43.43 9.53 20.56
CA THR A 296 -43.76 9.18 21.94
C THR A 296 -43.38 10.31 22.90
N ARG A 297 -43.78 10.21 24.17
CA ARG A 297 -43.30 11.13 25.20
C ARG A 297 -41.78 10.95 25.38
N LEU A 298 -41.08 12.05 25.63
CA LEU A 298 -39.65 12.00 25.92
C LEU A 298 -39.39 11.20 27.20
N LEU A 299 -38.52 10.19 27.08
CA LEU A 299 -38.00 9.41 28.21
C LEU A 299 -36.55 9.81 28.48
N ASN A 300 -36.10 9.68 29.73
CA ASN A 300 -34.71 9.93 30.09
C ASN A 300 -33.83 8.74 29.64
N VAL A 301 -33.41 8.76 28.38
CA VAL A 301 -32.58 7.72 27.77
C VAL A 301 -31.24 8.34 27.37
N LYS A 302 -30.15 7.61 27.61
CA LYS A 302 -28.79 8.01 27.23
C LYS A 302 -28.07 6.84 26.56
N ILE A 303 -27.41 7.10 25.44
CA ILE A 303 -26.46 6.18 24.81
C ILE A 303 -25.04 6.47 25.32
N LYS A 304 -24.16 5.48 25.25
CA LYS A 304 -22.75 5.65 25.62
C LYS A 304 -22.11 6.71 24.73
N SER A 305 -21.41 7.64 25.34
CA SER A 305 -20.57 8.66 24.69
C SER A 305 -19.15 8.56 25.23
N LEU A 306 -18.18 9.05 24.44
CA LEU A 306 -16.78 9.15 24.86
C LEU A 306 -16.41 10.62 25.07
N PRO A 307 -15.51 10.93 26.02
CA PRO A 307 -14.83 12.22 26.03
C PRO A 307 -14.23 12.49 24.65
N CYS A 308 -14.56 13.65 24.10
CA CYS A 308 -14.24 14.03 22.73
C CYS A 308 -13.92 15.52 22.70
N PHE A 309 -12.85 15.89 22.00
CA PHE A 309 -12.51 17.30 21.77
C PHE A 309 -11.75 17.49 20.47
N GLU A 310 -11.64 18.74 20.05
CA GLU A 310 -10.88 19.15 18.88
C GLU A 310 -9.63 19.92 19.31
N GLN A 311 -8.47 19.50 18.81
CA GLN A 311 -7.20 20.20 19.05
C GLN A 311 -6.20 19.88 17.94
N GLU A 312 -5.45 20.89 17.51
CA GLU A 312 -4.38 20.76 16.51
C GLU A 312 -4.84 20.15 15.16
N GLY A 313 -6.06 20.51 14.75
CA GLY A 313 -6.67 20.05 13.50
C GLY A 313 -7.08 18.58 13.54
N MET A 314 -7.20 17.97 14.71
CA MET A 314 -7.65 16.60 14.90
C MET A 314 -8.79 16.50 15.89
N ILE A 315 -9.63 15.49 15.70
CA ILE A 315 -10.65 15.07 16.66
C ILE A 315 -10.07 13.94 17.51
N TRP A 316 -10.07 14.16 18.83
CA TRP A 316 -9.52 13.25 19.82
C TRP A 316 -10.64 12.58 20.62
N ILE A 317 -10.49 11.29 20.91
CA ILE A 317 -11.39 10.55 21.80
C ILE A 317 -10.62 9.82 22.89
N TRP A 318 -11.30 9.57 24.01
CA TRP A 318 -10.83 8.70 25.07
C TRP A 318 -11.73 7.45 25.17
N PRO A 319 -11.31 6.29 24.64
CA PRO A 319 -12.11 5.06 24.66
C PRO A 319 -12.00 4.29 25.99
N GLY A 320 -11.12 4.74 26.89
CA GLY A 320 -10.87 4.14 28.20
C GLY A 320 -12.00 4.37 29.19
N ASN A 321 -12.03 3.55 30.24
CA ASN A 321 -12.99 3.70 31.34
C ASN A 321 -12.44 4.57 32.49
N ASP A 322 -11.11 4.72 32.55
CA ASP A 322 -10.46 5.56 33.56
C ASP A 322 -10.65 7.04 33.21
N PRO A 323 -10.55 7.97 34.18
CA PRO A 323 -10.60 9.40 33.90
C PRO A 323 -9.53 9.80 32.86
N PRO A 324 -9.90 10.61 31.85
CA PRO A 324 -8.94 11.05 30.83
C PRO A 324 -7.77 11.83 31.43
N THR A 325 -6.57 11.61 30.90
CA THR A 325 -5.40 12.41 31.26
C THR A 325 -5.57 13.85 30.78
N ALA A 326 -5.06 14.82 31.54
CA ALA A 326 -5.11 16.23 31.15
C ALA A 326 -4.14 16.57 30.00
N THR A 327 -3.08 15.78 29.83
CA THR A 327 -2.04 16.02 28.83
C THR A 327 -2.25 15.15 27.60
N ILE A 328 -1.99 15.74 26.44
CA ILE A 328 -1.87 15.06 25.15
C ILE A 328 -0.52 15.39 24.51
N PRO A 329 0.06 14.49 23.70
CA PRO A 329 1.21 14.86 22.88
C PRO A 329 0.77 15.88 21.83
N SER A 330 1.60 16.90 21.59
CA SER A 330 1.41 17.77 20.44
C SER A 330 1.68 16.99 19.15
N LEU A 331 0.87 17.21 18.13
CA LEU A 331 0.94 16.66 16.77
C LEU A 331 1.01 17.78 15.72
N GLN A 332 1.26 19.02 16.15
CA GLN A 332 1.57 20.11 15.23
C GLN A 332 2.87 19.82 14.48
N PRO A 333 2.95 20.17 13.19
CA PRO A 333 4.20 20.11 12.48
C PRO A 333 5.19 21.11 13.09
N PRO A 334 6.50 20.90 12.94
CA PRO A 334 7.50 21.82 13.48
C PRO A 334 7.35 23.24 12.91
N PRO A 335 7.86 24.27 13.61
CA PRO A 335 7.83 25.64 13.10
C PRO A 335 8.44 25.74 11.69
N GLY A 336 7.77 26.47 10.79
CA GLY A 336 8.17 26.64 9.39
C GLY A 336 7.56 25.63 8.42
N PHE A 337 6.99 24.52 8.90
CA PHE A 337 6.30 23.55 8.05
C PHE A 337 4.85 23.95 7.79
N GLN A 338 4.37 23.66 6.58
CA GLN A 338 2.97 23.82 6.21
C GLN A 338 2.36 22.48 5.84
N ILE A 339 1.13 22.23 6.30
CA ILE A 339 0.36 21.04 5.94
C ILE A 339 -0.01 21.10 4.46
N HIS A 340 0.32 20.05 3.72
CA HIS A 340 0.07 19.89 2.29
C HIS A 340 -0.95 18.79 1.98
N ALA A 341 -1.06 17.77 2.83
CA ALA A 341 -2.05 16.72 2.68
C ALA A 341 -2.46 16.14 4.04
N GLU A 342 -3.74 15.82 4.17
CA GLU A 342 -4.34 15.05 5.26
C GLU A 342 -5.17 13.95 4.62
N ILE A 343 -4.87 12.69 4.93
CA ILE A 343 -5.42 11.51 4.25
C ILE A 343 -5.80 10.48 5.30
N VAL A 344 -7.01 9.92 5.17
CA VAL A 344 -7.51 8.85 6.03
C VAL A 344 -7.71 7.58 5.21
N MET A 345 -7.21 6.45 5.71
CA MET A 345 -7.30 5.14 5.07
C MET A 345 -7.72 4.06 6.07
N GLU A 346 -8.56 3.13 5.64
CA GLU A 346 -8.96 1.95 6.42
C GLU A 346 -8.20 0.73 5.90
N LEU A 347 -7.39 0.10 6.75
CA LEU A 347 -6.43 -0.93 6.34
C LEU A 347 -6.74 -2.27 7.00
N PRO A 348 -6.68 -3.40 6.27
CA PRO A 348 -7.03 -4.73 6.76
C PRO A 348 -5.88 -5.41 7.54
N VAL A 349 -5.21 -4.67 8.42
CA VAL A 349 -4.09 -5.15 9.24
C VAL A 349 -4.24 -4.70 10.68
N GLU A 350 -3.66 -5.44 11.62
CA GLU A 350 -3.56 -5.03 13.03
C GLU A 350 -2.62 -3.83 13.18
N HIS A 351 -2.98 -2.91 14.08
CA HIS A 351 -2.31 -1.61 14.18
C HIS A 351 -0.84 -1.70 14.58
N GLY A 352 -0.48 -2.68 15.41
CA GLY A 352 0.88 -2.94 15.84
C GLY A 352 1.78 -3.42 14.71
N LEU A 353 1.25 -4.20 13.76
CA LEU A 353 2.01 -4.56 12.55
C LEU A 353 2.34 -3.35 11.70
N LEU A 354 1.35 -2.48 11.48
CA LEU A 354 1.55 -1.26 10.70
C LEU A 354 2.51 -0.31 11.40
N LEU A 355 2.38 -0.13 12.72
CA LEU A 355 3.32 0.64 13.53
C LEU A 355 4.73 0.10 13.39
N ASP A 356 4.92 -1.20 13.55
CA ASP A 356 6.26 -1.83 13.48
C ASP A 356 6.89 -1.66 12.10
N ASN A 357 6.11 -1.79 11.02
CA ASN A 357 6.56 -1.52 9.66
C ASN A 357 6.90 -0.03 9.43
N LEU A 358 6.12 0.91 9.95
CA LEU A 358 6.43 2.34 9.85
C LEU A 358 7.65 2.76 10.67
N LEU A 359 7.95 2.01 11.75
CA LEU A 359 9.12 2.20 12.59
C LEU A 359 10.37 1.50 12.07
N ASP A 360 10.29 0.78 10.94
CA ASP A 360 11.41 0.19 10.24
C ASP A 360 11.67 0.96 8.94
N LEU A 361 12.93 1.35 8.71
CA LEU A 361 13.33 1.97 7.45
C LEU A 361 14.26 1.05 6.65
N ALA A 362 14.72 -0.05 7.24
CA ALA A 362 15.63 -0.99 6.58
C ALA A 362 14.95 -1.70 5.40
N HIS A 363 13.62 -1.85 5.40
CA HIS A 363 12.87 -2.43 4.28
C HIS A 363 12.77 -1.51 3.06
N ALA A 364 12.99 -0.20 3.22
CA ALA A 364 12.65 0.78 2.19
C ALA A 364 13.34 0.52 0.83
N PRO A 365 14.65 0.23 0.74
CA PRO A 365 15.31 -0.07 -0.53
C PRO A 365 14.78 -1.32 -1.26
N PHE A 366 14.10 -2.22 -0.54
CA PHE A 366 13.59 -3.48 -1.09
C PHE A 366 12.12 -3.38 -1.48
N THR A 367 11.32 -2.71 -0.65
CA THR A 367 9.86 -2.59 -0.84
C THR A 367 9.50 -1.43 -1.75
N HIS A 368 10.20 -0.30 -1.63
CA HIS A 368 9.86 0.97 -2.30
C HIS A 368 10.69 1.25 -3.54
N THR A 369 11.02 0.19 -4.29
CA THR A 369 11.86 0.26 -5.50
C THR A 369 11.21 1.03 -6.65
N SER A 370 9.87 1.12 -6.68
CA SER A 370 9.10 1.89 -7.65
C SER A 370 8.75 3.31 -7.20
N THR A 371 8.91 3.64 -5.92
CA THR A 371 8.44 4.90 -5.32
C THR A 371 9.62 5.73 -4.78
N PHE A 372 9.67 6.00 -3.48
CA PHE A 372 10.60 6.97 -2.89
C PHE A 372 12.03 6.42 -2.73
N ALA A 373 12.17 5.09 -2.62
CA ALA A 373 13.48 4.43 -2.51
C ALA A 373 14.06 3.99 -3.86
N LYS A 374 13.44 4.42 -4.97
CA LYS A 374 13.91 4.09 -6.32
C LYS A 374 15.35 4.56 -6.53
N GLY A 375 16.25 3.59 -6.76
CA GLY A 375 17.68 3.84 -6.99
C GLY A 375 18.51 4.04 -5.72
N TRP A 376 17.96 3.77 -4.53
CA TRP A 376 18.77 3.72 -3.31
C TRP A 376 19.68 2.49 -3.35
N SER A 377 20.96 2.70 -3.00
CA SER A 377 21.87 1.59 -2.75
C SER A 377 21.51 0.90 -1.44
N VAL A 378 21.54 -0.43 -1.41
CA VAL A 378 21.41 -1.17 -0.15
C VAL A 378 22.70 -0.99 0.66
N PRO A 379 22.67 -0.30 1.81
CA PRO A 379 23.87 -0.11 2.62
C PRO A 379 24.27 -1.43 3.28
N SER A 380 25.57 -1.63 3.51
CA SER A 380 26.06 -2.83 4.20
C SER A 380 25.57 -2.93 5.64
N PHE A 381 25.30 -1.80 6.29
CA PHE A 381 24.73 -1.72 7.64
C PHE A 381 23.78 -0.53 7.75
N VAL A 382 22.62 -0.76 8.39
CA VAL A 382 21.68 0.29 8.82
C VAL A 382 21.66 0.31 10.33
N LYS A 383 21.73 1.50 10.93
CA LYS A 383 21.65 1.67 12.39
C LYS A 383 20.59 2.69 12.75
N PHE A 384 19.76 2.35 13.72
CA PHE A 384 18.91 3.32 14.40
C PHE A 384 19.64 3.88 15.63
N LEU A 385 20.11 5.12 15.52
CA LEU A 385 20.81 5.82 16.58
C LEU A 385 19.80 6.59 17.42
N THR A 386 19.79 6.34 18.72
CA THR A 386 18.77 6.90 19.61
C THR A 386 19.36 7.13 21.00
N PRO A 387 19.01 8.24 21.68
CA PRO A 387 19.33 8.43 23.08
C PRO A 387 18.88 7.26 23.96
N THR A 388 19.57 7.03 25.06
CA THR A 388 19.38 5.86 25.93
C THR A 388 17.93 5.73 26.44
N SER A 389 17.24 6.85 26.64
CA SER A 389 15.87 6.96 27.17
C SER A 389 14.77 7.31 26.15
N GLY A 390 15.10 7.64 24.90
CA GLY A 390 14.13 8.26 23.97
C GLY A 390 13.29 7.28 23.16
N LEU A 391 12.09 7.68 22.73
CA LEU A 391 11.35 7.02 21.64
C LEU A 391 11.63 7.66 20.27
N GLN A 392 12.71 8.45 20.19
CA GLN A 392 13.14 9.18 19.00
C GLN A 392 14.57 8.80 18.63
N GLY A 393 14.90 8.92 17.35
CA GLY A 393 16.24 8.68 16.85
C GLY A 393 16.39 9.01 15.36
N TYR A 394 17.57 8.69 14.85
CA TYR A 394 17.97 8.96 13.48
C TYR A 394 18.49 7.69 12.82
N TRP A 395 18.19 7.54 11.53
CA TRP A 395 18.62 6.40 10.73
C TRP A 395 19.98 6.66 10.06
N ASP A 396 21.01 5.90 10.37
CA ASP A 396 22.29 5.98 9.64
C ASP A 396 22.32 4.89 8.55
N PRO A 397 22.51 5.23 7.25
CA PRO A 397 22.93 6.52 6.67
C PRO A 397 21.80 7.41 6.10
N TYR A 398 20.53 7.11 6.34
CA TYR A 398 19.42 7.81 5.71
C TYR A 398 19.08 9.13 6.43
N PRO A 399 18.93 10.27 5.74
CA PRO A 399 18.57 11.55 6.38
C PRO A 399 17.12 11.57 6.88
N ILE A 400 16.78 10.72 7.85
CA ILE A 400 15.44 10.51 8.40
C ILE A 400 15.53 10.42 9.93
N ASP A 401 14.92 11.41 10.57
CA ASP A 401 14.59 11.36 11.99
C ASP A 401 13.23 10.69 12.16
N MET A 402 13.08 9.87 13.20
CA MET A 402 11.85 9.14 13.47
C MET A 402 11.58 9.08 14.97
N GLU A 403 10.31 9.23 15.34
CA GLU A 403 9.83 9.24 16.71
C GLU A 403 8.53 8.44 16.83
N PHE A 404 8.47 7.56 17.83
CA PHE A 404 7.23 6.93 18.27
C PHE A 404 6.63 7.74 19.42
N ARG A 405 5.42 8.26 19.25
CA ARG A 405 4.63 8.87 20.32
C ARG A 405 3.49 7.93 20.75
N PRO A 406 3.49 7.48 22.01
CA PRO A 406 2.41 6.66 22.55
C PRO A 406 1.02 7.32 22.41
N PRO A 407 -0.04 6.56 22.13
CA PRO A 407 -0.05 5.10 22.03
C PRO A 407 0.15 4.53 20.61
N CYS A 408 -0.02 5.34 19.57
CA CYS A 408 -0.11 4.85 18.19
C CYS A 408 0.34 5.85 17.11
N MET A 409 1.20 6.81 17.46
CA MET A 409 1.64 7.88 16.55
C MET A 409 3.10 7.68 16.17
N VAL A 410 3.41 7.86 14.89
CA VAL A 410 4.77 7.86 14.35
C VAL A 410 5.00 9.16 13.62
N LEU A 411 6.03 9.90 14.04
CA LEU A 411 6.49 11.10 13.37
C LEU A 411 7.80 10.80 12.66
N SER A 412 7.92 11.27 11.42
CA SER A 412 9.18 11.22 10.68
C SER A 412 9.48 12.56 10.03
N THR A 413 10.76 12.93 10.03
CA THR A 413 11.25 14.11 9.33
C THR A 413 12.35 13.66 8.37
N ILE A 414 12.09 13.80 7.08
CA ILE A 414 12.96 13.36 5.99
C ILE A 414 13.64 14.59 5.39
N GLY A 415 14.96 14.61 5.39
CA GLY A 415 15.75 15.62 4.70
C GLY A 415 15.83 15.34 3.20
N ILE A 416 15.41 16.30 2.39
CA ILE A 416 15.43 16.24 0.93
C ILE A 416 16.51 17.20 0.45
N SER A 417 17.56 16.67 -0.19
CA SER A 417 18.62 17.50 -0.79
C SER A 417 18.37 17.79 -2.27
N LYS A 418 17.76 16.85 -3.01
CA LYS A 418 17.19 17.04 -4.35
C LYS A 418 15.88 16.24 -4.48
N PRO A 419 14.88 16.68 -5.25
CA PRO A 419 13.67 15.88 -5.51
C PRO A 419 14.05 14.49 -6.05
N GLY A 420 13.69 13.43 -5.33
CA GLY A 420 13.97 12.04 -5.73
C GLY A 420 15.37 11.49 -5.39
N LYS A 421 16.21 12.24 -4.67
CA LYS A 421 17.48 11.72 -4.14
C LYS A 421 17.69 12.16 -2.70
N LEU A 422 17.73 11.21 -1.77
CA LEU A 422 18.22 11.43 -0.41
C LEU A 422 19.76 11.45 -0.42
N GLU A 423 20.37 12.56 -0.83
CA GLU A 423 21.83 12.76 -0.69
C GLU A 423 22.08 13.59 0.60
N GLY A 424 22.53 12.97 1.70
CA GLY A 424 22.86 13.69 2.94
C GLY A 424 23.18 12.72 4.08
N GLN A 425 24.16 13.05 4.93
CA GLN A 425 24.54 12.21 6.08
C GLN A 425 23.67 12.47 7.32
N ASN A 426 22.91 13.57 7.35
CA ASN A 426 22.08 13.98 8.48
C ASN A 426 20.89 14.82 8.00
N THR A 427 19.71 14.66 8.62
CA THR A 427 18.52 15.51 8.38
C THR A 427 18.86 16.99 8.47
N ARG A 428 19.59 17.41 9.52
CA ARG A 428 19.90 18.82 9.81
C ARG A 428 20.75 19.52 8.73
N GLN A 429 21.40 18.76 7.86
CA GLN A 429 22.24 19.29 6.78
C GLN A 429 21.46 19.46 5.47
N CYS A 430 20.21 19.00 5.42
CA CYS A 430 19.36 19.14 4.23
C CYS A 430 18.73 20.54 4.17
N ALA A 431 18.57 21.06 2.96
CA ALA A 431 18.00 22.40 2.74
C ALA A 431 16.47 22.43 2.80
N THR A 432 15.84 21.28 2.54
CA THR A 432 14.38 21.14 2.51
C THR A 432 13.97 19.85 3.20
N HIS A 433 12.78 19.82 3.79
CA HIS A 433 12.32 18.72 4.62
C HIS A 433 10.85 18.38 4.36
N LEU A 434 10.58 17.08 4.44
CA LEU A 434 9.25 16.50 4.50
C LEU A 434 9.01 15.97 5.91
N HIS A 435 8.01 16.52 6.59
CA HIS A 435 7.54 16.02 7.87
C HIS A 435 6.26 15.22 7.70
N GLN A 436 6.22 14.01 8.24
CA GLN A 436 5.08 13.12 8.15
C GLN A 436 4.62 12.71 9.55
N LEU A 437 3.31 12.63 9.70
CA LEU A 437 2.65 12.08 10.88
C LEU A 437 1.75 10.93 10.44
N HIS A 438 1.95 9.76 11.05
CA HIS A 438 1.12 8.58 10.87
C HIS A 438 0.47 8.22 12.21
N VAL A 439 -0.86 8.16 12.25
CA VAL A 439 -1.64 7.67 13.40
C VAL A 439 -2.25 6.34 13.04
N CYS A 440 -1.82 5.26 13.69
CA CYS A 440 -2.33 3.90 13.46
C CYS A 440 -3.40 3.56 14.50
N LEU A 441 -4.62 4.06 14.31
CA LEU A 441 -5.73 3.86 15.24
C LEU A 441 -6.17 2.39 15.26
N PRO A 442 -6.19 1.70 16.42
CA PRO A 442 -6.69 0.34 16.53
C PRO A 442 -8.21 0.30 16.34
N SER A 443 -8.67 -0.02 15.13
CA SER A 443 -10.10 -0.16 14.83
C SER A 443 -10.65 -1.52 15.24
N SER A 444 -9.96 -2.60 14.88
CA SER A 444 -10.25 -3.96 15.32
C SER A 444 -8.96 -4.77 15.38
N ARG A 445 -9.04 -6.05 15.74
CA ARG A 445 -7.89 -6.97 15.73
C ARG A 445 -7.27 -7.22 14.35
N GLN A 446 -7.97 -6.85 13.27
CA GLN A 446 -7.50 -7.03 11.89
C GLN A 446 -7.76 -5.79 11.03
N LYS A 447 -8.06 -4.66 11.67
CA LYS A 447 -8.30 -3.41 10.96
C LYS A 447 -7.68 -2.25 11.71
N THR A 448 -7.09 -1.34 10.96
CA THR A 448 -6.46 -0.13 11.47
C THR A 448 -6.92 1.03 10.61
N ARG A 449 -7.34 2.11 11.27
CA ARG A 449 -7.59 3.38 10.60
C ARG A 449 -6.31 4.20 10.65
N LEU A 450 -5.73 4.48 9.49
CA LEU A 450 -4.52 5.27 9.34
C LEU A 450 -4.89 6.73 9.04
N LEU A 451 -4.46 7.66 9.89
CA LEU A 451 -4.45 9.08 9.57
C LEU A 451 -3.03 9.46 9.17
N TYR A 452 -2.87 10.01 7.98
CA TYR A 452 -1.60 10.45 7.43
C TYR A 452 -1.64 11.96 7.18
N ARG A 453 -0.72 12.70 7.79
CA ARG A 453 -0.53 14.15 7.56
C ARG A 453 0.86 14.38 6.99
N MET A 454 0.91 15.09 5.87
CA MET A 454 2.13 15.47 5.18
C MET A 454 2.34 16.97 5.29
N SER A 455 3.51 17.40 5.76
CA SER A 455 3.89 18.81 5.88
C SER A 455 5.26 19.06 5.26
N LEU A 456 5.42 20.20 4.58
CA LEU A 456 6.68 20.60 3.93
C LEU A 456 7.11 21.96 4.46
N ASP A 457 8.42 22.17 4.66
CA ASP A 457 9.01 23.48 4.96
C ASP A 457 9.32 24.29 3.69
N PHE A 458 9.10 23.70 2.52
CA PHE A 458 9.34 24.29 1.21
C PHE A 458 8.08 24.30 0.36
N ALA A 459 8.14 25.09 -0.70
CA ALA A 459 7.14 25.16 -1.75
C ALA A 459 5.68 25.34 -1.27
N PRO A 460 5.40 26.35 -0.41
CA PRO A 460 4.09 26.57 0.22
C PRO A 460 2.96 26.85 -0.78
N LEU A 461 3.30 27.18 -2.03
CA LEU A 461 2.34 27.42 -3.10
C LEU A 461 1.70 26.12 -3.64
N LEU A 462 2.34 24.94 -3.45
CA LEU A 462 1.80 23.68 -4.00
C LEU A 462 0.43 23.33 -3.43
N LYS A 463 0.16 23.67 -2.17
CA LYS A 463 -1.14 23.35 -1.54
C LYS A 463 -2.33 24.05 -2.18
N TYR A 464 -2.10 25.16 -2.92
CA TYR A 464 -3.15 25.89 -3.61
C TYR A 464 -3.38 25.40 -5.05
N LEU A 465 -2.55 24.49 -5.54
CA LEU A 465 -2.72 23.93 -6.88
C LEU A 465 -4.02 23.09 -6.92
N PRO A 466 -4.92 23.35 -7.88
CA PRO A 466 -6.17 22.61 -7.97
C PRO A 466 -5.87 21.13 -8.18
N PHE A 467 -6.65 20.28 -7.51
CA PHE A 467 -6.55 18.82 -7.58
C PHE A 467 -5.26 18.19 -7.02
N VAL A 468 -4.32 18.96 -6.48
CA VAL A 468 -3.06 18.44 -5.91
C VAL A 468 -3.29 17.42 -4.79
N GLN A 469 -4.38 17.57 -4.03
CA GLN A 469 -4.82 16.62 -3.00
C GLN A 469 -5.03 15.19 -3.54
N TYR A 470 -5.54 15.05 -4.77
CA TYR A 470 -5.72 13.73 -5.39
C TYR A 470 -4.38 13.12 -5.78
N LEU A 471 -3.42 13.96 -6.21
CA LEU A 471 -2.07 13.52 -6.51
C LEU A 471 -1.35 13.04 -5.24
N TRP A 472 -1.44 13.80 -4.15
CA TRP A 472 -0.88 13.39 -2.86
C TRP A 472 -1.49 12.11 -2.34
N ARG A 473 -2.82 11.99 -2.43
CA ARG A 473 -3.52 10.76 -2.08
C ARG A 473 -3.05 9.58 -2.91
N HIS A 474 -2.92 9.75 -4.22
CA HIS A 474 -2.44 8.70 -5.10
C HIS A 474 -1.03 8.22 -4.74
N PHE A 475 -0.10 9.15 -4.48
CA PHE A 475 1.26 8.78 -4.06
C PHE A 475 1.28 8.08 -2.69
N ALA A 476 0.52 8.59 -1.72
CA ALA A 476 0.42 7.97 -0.40
C ALA A 476 -0.16 6.54 -0.49
N GLU A 477 -1.23 6.36 -1.27
CA GLU A 477 -1.82 5.04 -1.51
C GLU A 477 -0.86 4.11 -2.26
N GLN A 478 -0.06 4.60 -3.21
CA GLN A 478 0.94 3.78 -3.90
C GLN A 478 2.01 3.25 -2.93
N VAL A 479 2.63 4.13 -2.15
CA VAL A 479 3.66 3.76 -1.17
C VAL A 479 3.08 2.79 -0.14
N LEU A 480 1.91 3.10 0.41
CA LEU A 480 1.28 2.26 1.41
C LEU A 480 0.89 0.88 0.87
N ASN A 481 0.47 0.76 -0.40
CA ASN A 481 0.16 -0.53 -1.01
C ASN A 481 1.40 -1.41 -1.26
N GLU A 482 2.60 -0.82 -1.34
CA GLU A 482 3.86 -1.56 -1.37
C GLU A 482 4.15 -2.21 0.00
N ASP A 483 3.90 -1.49 1.10
CA ASP A 483 4.01 -2.05 2.46
C ASP A 483 2.89 -3.05 2.77
N LEU A 484 1.65 -2.68 2.48
CA LEU A 484 0.45 -3.41 2.89
C LEU A 484 0.48 -4.86 2.41
N ARG A 485 0.96 -5.12 1.19
CA ARG A 485 1.07 -6.51 0.68
C ARG A 485 1.96 -7.40 1.54
N LEU A 486 3.00 -6.82 2.15
CA LEU A 486 3.95 -7.53 3.01
C LEU A 486 3.35 -7.73 4.40
N VAL A 487 2.77 -6.65 4.95
CA VAL A 487 2.17 -6.65 6.30
C VAL A 487 0.95 -7.57 6.37
N VAL A 488 0.14 -7.66 5.31
CA VAL A 488 -0.97 -8.63 5.22
C VAL A 488 -0.45 -10.07 5.30
N GLY A 489 0.66 -10.40 4.65
CA GLY A 489 1.28 -11.72 4.75
C GLY A 489 1.81 -12.03 6.16
N GLN A 490 2.29 -11.01 6.89
CA GLN A 490 2.66 -11.15 8.30
C GLN A 490 1.43 -11.37 9.19
N GLN A 491 0.34 -10.63 8.96
CA GLN A 491 -0.94 -10.77 9.66
C GLN A 491 -1.49 -12.21 9.51
N GLU A 492 -1.47 -12.77 8.31
CA GLU A 492 -1.93 -14.14 8.06
C GLU A 492 -1.13 -15.17 8.88
N ARG A 493 0.20 -15.05 8.87
CA ARG A 493 1.07 -15.93 9.67
C ARG A 493 0.83 -15.76 11.17
N MET A 494 0.64 -14.53 11.63
CA MET A 494 0.30 -14.23 13.03
C MET A 494 -1.04 -14.83 13.45
N LEU A 495 -2.05 -14.78 12.59
CA LEU A 495 -3.35 -15.45 12.80
C LEU A 495 -3.19 -16.98 12.87
N ASN A 496 -2.28 -17.55 12.08
CA ASN A 496 -1.91 -18.96 12.11
C ASN A 496 -0.97 -19.34 13.28
N GLY A 497 -0.73 -18.43 14.23
CA GLY A 497 0.06 -18.68 15.44
C GLY A 497 1.57 -18.53 15.27
N ALA A 498 2.04 -18.06 14.12
CA ALA A 498 3.45 -17.73 13.95
C ALA A 498 3.80 -16.46 14.74
N ASN A 499 4.98 -16.48 15.34
CA ASN A 499 5.54 -15.29 15.97
C ASN A 499 6.47 -14.58 14.99
N ILE A 500 5.97 -13.47 14.43
CA ILE A 500 6.61 -12.67 13.40
C ILE A 500 7.73 -11.74 13.91
N TRP A 501 7.88 -11.59 15.23
CA TRP A 501 8.80 -10.63 15.88
C TRP A 501 9.93 -11.32 16.67
N ASN A 502 10.12 -12.62 16.46
CA ASN A 502 11.00 -13.47 17.25
C ASN A 502 12.49 -13.13 17.20
N TRP A 503 12.95 -12.52 16.10
CA TRP A 503 14.38 -12.38 15.82
C TRP A 503 14.77 -10.91 15.57
N PRO A 504 14.68 -10.03 16.59
CA PRO A 504 15.06 -8.65 16.41
C PRO A 504 16.57 -8.51 16.16
N VAL A 505 16.91 -7.67 15.20
CA VAL A 505 18.27 -7.28 14.83
C VAL A 505 18.53 -5.81 15.20
N SER A 506 19.71 -5.29 14.87
CA SER A 506 20.16 -3.98 15.37
C SER A 506 19.32 -2.79 14.91
N TYR A 507 18.71 -2.87 13.73
CA TYR A 507 17.86 -1.80 13.20
C TYR A 507 16.44 -1.83 13.76
N ASP A 508 15.97 -2.96 14.31
CA ASP A 508 14.63 -3.10 14.91
C ASP A 508 14.49 -2.38 16.26
N LYS A 509 15.47 -1.58 16.67
CA LYS A 509 15.55 -1.00 18.02
C LYS A 509 14.31 -0.19 18.38
N LEU A 510 13.76 0.58 17.44
CA LEU A 510 12.57 1.40 17.69
C LEU A 510 11.30 0.55 17.80
N GLY A 511 11.10 -0.41 16.90
CA GLY A 511 10.02 -1.41 16.98
C GLY A 511 10.07 -2.22 18.28
N VAL A 512 11.26 -2.65 18.72
CA VAL A 512 11.46 -3.32 20.02
C VAL A 512 11.06 -2.42 21.19
N ARG A 513 11.36 -1.11 21.15
CA ARG A 513 10.95 -0.17 22.20
C ARG A 513 9.44 0.03 22.24
N TYR A 514 8.77 0.14 21.09
CA TYR A 514 7.31 0.14 21.02
C TYR A 514 6.73 -1.13 21.67
N ARG A 515 7.25 -2.31 21.31
CA ARG A 515 6.82 -3.61 21.85
C ARG A 515 6.99 -3.69 23.36
N LEU A 516 8.12 -3.23 23.90
CA LEU A 516 8.37 -3.14 25.34
C LEU A 516 7.41 -2.18 26.05
N TRP A 517 7.12 -1.04 25.44
CA TRP A 517 6.15 -0.08 25.94
C TRP A 517 4.73 -0.69 25.98
N ARG A 518 4.30 -1.35 24.90
CA ARG A 518 2.98 -2.01 24.80
C ARG A 518 2.84 -3.09 25.87
N GLU A 519 3.84 -3.96 26.03
CA GLU A 519 3.85 -4.99 27.07
C GLU A 519 3.75 -4.38 28.48
N ALA A 520 4.45 -3.27 28.76
CA ALA A 520 4.38 -2.59 30.04
C ALA A 520 3.00 -1.98 30.32
N VAL A 521 2.32 -1.44 29.30
CA VAL A 521 0.92 -0.97 29.39
C VAL A 521 -0.01 -2.13 29.72
N ASP A 522 0.13 -3.25 29.01
CA ASP A 522 -0.70 -4.43 29.22
C ASP A 522 -0.50 -5.00 30.63
N GLN A 523 0.74 -5.05 31.12
CA GLN A 523 1.08 -5.47 32.49
C GLN A 523 0.66 -4.46 33.56
N GLY A 524 0.38 -3.20 33.19
CA GLY A 524 -0.01 -2.15 34.13
C GLY A 524 1.17 -1.65 34.97
N ALA A 525 2.33 -1.50 34.34
CA ALA A 525 3.50 -0.95 34.98
C ALA A 525 3.22 0.46 35.54
N LYS A 526 3.66 0.73 36.77
CA LYS A 526 3.48 2.03 37.44
C LYS A 526 4.20 3.17 36.70
N GLN A 527 5.31 2.85 36.07
CA GLN A 527 6.06 3.75 35.22
C GLN A 527 6.26 3.06 33.87
N LEU A 528 5.78 3.69 32.80
CA LEU A 528 5.96 3.17 31.45
C LEU A 528 7.41 3.38 31.01
N PRO A 529 8.00 2.43 30.29
CA PRO A 529 9.35 2.59 29.77
C PRO A 529 9.37 3.76 28.77
N PHE A 530 10.48 4.51 28.77
CA PHE A 530 10.71 5.63 27.86
C PHE A 530 9.73 6.82 28.03
N SER A 531 8.96 6.87 29.12
CA SER A 531 8.33 8.12 29.55
C SER A 531 9.40 9.09 30.01
N GLU A 532 9.37 10.33 29.55
CA GLU A 532 10.16 11.39 30.18
C GLU A 532 9.78 11.44 31.66
N SER A 533 10.76 11.32 32.55
CA SER A 533 10.54 11.59 33.97
C SER A 533 10.01 13.02 34.10
N PRO A 534 9.02 13.27 34.99
CA PRO A 534 8.42 14.59 35.16
C PRO A 534 9.44 15.68 35.50
#